data_AF-A0A212U8B9-F1
#
_entry.id   AF-A0A212U8B9-F1
#
_cell.length_a   1.000
_cell.length_b   1.000
_cell.length_c   1.000
_cell.angle_alpha   90.00
_cell.angle_beta   90.00
_cell.angle_gamma   90.00
#
_symmetry.space_group_name_H-M   'P 1'
#
loop_
_entity.id
_entity.type
_entity.pdbx_description
1 polymer ?
#
loop_
_entity_poly.entity_id
_entity_poly.type
_entity_poly.pdbx_seq_one_letter_code
_entity_poly.pdbx_strand_id
1 'polypeptide(L)'
;MEKFIEFEDITKPDERHGLIDDLTGTRLTLESMYQALDEIKLVGFVPEEIQSQFNVTKNLTIYTWYSYSLDPVAQLKTYILIEHALKLKFDKENWSFPKLIRKAISRGWIKDSGFSHIEVDPEDDTKYVRKMIGILPSLRNSAAHGSNGLHQNAVGHIKICSEWINQLFSQEDEHDQAGKADE
;
A
#
# COMPACT_ATOMS: atom_id res chain seq x y z
N MET A 1 -14.43 2.30 22.33
CA MET A 1 -15.52 2.16 21.34
C MET A 1 -15.48 3.41 20.49
N GLU A 2 -15.43 3.25 19.18
CA GLU A 2 -15.41 4.37 18.25
C GLU A 2 -16.70 5.20 18.34
N LYS A 3 -16.58 6.51 18.17
CA LYS A 3 -17.73 7.44 18.14
C LYS A 3 -17.70 8.23 16.85
N PHE A 4 -18.88 8.65 16.39
CA PHE A 4 -18.96 9.61 15.30
C PHE A 4 -18.39 10.95 15.79
N ILE A 5 -17.57 11.60 14.97
CA ILE A 5 -16.89 12.84 15.35
C ILE A 5 -17.90 13.98 15.35
N GLU A 6 -17.90 14.79 16.42
CA GLU A 6 -18.73 15.97 16.54
C GLU A 6 -18.24 17.09 15.60
N PHE A 7 -19.16 17.93 15.12
CA PHE A 7 -18.86 18.93 14.10
C PHE A 7 -17.70 19.87 14.51
N GLU A 8 -17.64 20.25 15.78
CA GLU A 8 -16.64 21.16 16.35
C GLU A 8 -15.24 20.55 16.44
N ASP A 9 -15.14 19.21 16.34
CA ASP A 9 -13.90 18.46 16.51
C ASP A 9 -13.33 17.95 15.18
N ILE A 10 -14.06 18.05 14.06
CA ILE A 10 -13.65 17.54 12.73
C ILE A 10 -12.28 18.06 12.27
N THR A 11 -11.88 19.25 12.70
CA THR A 11 -10.62 19.90 12.31
C THR A 11 -9.54 19.84 13.39
N LYS A 12 -9.82 19.17 14.52
CA LYS A 12 -8.84 18.97 15.59
C LYS A 12 -8.06 17.68 15.36
N PRO A 13 -6.77 17.63 15.72
CA PRO A 13 -6.03 16.37 15.67
C PRO A 13 -6.70 15.34 16.58
N ASP A 14 -6.75 14.10 16.13
CA ASP A 14 -7.19 12.98 16.96
C ASP A 14 -6.26 12.86 18.18
N GLU A 15 -6.84 12.74 19.38
CA GLU A 15 -6.10 12.71 20.65
C GLU A 15 -5.07 11.57 20.72
N ARG A 16 -5.30 10.49 19.96
CA ARG A 16 -4.39 9.34 19.90
C ARG A 16 -3.03 9.71 19.31
N HIS A 17 -2.94 10.71 18.44
CA HIS A 17 -1.66 11.20 17.92
C HIS A 17 -0.78 11.77 19.03
N GLY A 18 -1.36 12.54 19.96
CA GLY A 18 -0.62 13.10 21.10
C GLY A 18 -0.14 12.04 22.09
N LEU A 19 -0.94 10.99 22.33
CA LEU A 19 -0.54 9.88 23.21
C LEU A 19 0.68 9.10 22.68
N ILE A 20 0.82 9.01 21.35
CA ILE A 20 1.95 8.34 20.71
C ILE A 20 3.18 9.21 20.82
N ASP A 21 3.06 10.51 20.54
CA ASP A 21 4.16 11.46 20.63
C ASP A 21 4.81 11.41 22.02
N ASP A 22 4.01 11.33 23.08
CA ASP A 22 4.48 11.20 24.47
C ASP A 22 5.20 9.86 24.72
N LEU A 23 4.77 8.79 24.05
CA LEU A 23 5.32 7.45 24.21
C LEU A 23 6.63 7.24 23.41
N THR A 24 6.70 7.77 22.19
CA THR A 24 7.82 7.54 21.25
C THR A 24 8.83 8.68 21.27
N GLY A 25 8.48 9.85 21.81
CA GLY A 25 9.28 11.07 21.76
C GLY A 25 9.36 11.69 20.36
N THR A 26 8.63 11.17 19.38
CA THR A 26 8.55 11.73 18.03
C THR A 26 7.30 12.58 17.92
N ARG A 27 7.44 13.85 17.57
CA ARG A 27 6.28 14.73 17.39
C ARG A 27 5.71 14.60 15.98
N LEU A 28 4.60 13.89 15.82
CA LEU A 28 3.88 13.85 14.56
C LEU A 28 3.10 15.16 14.37
N THR A 29 3.23 15.79 13.22
CA THR A 29 2.40 16.92 12.82
C THR A 29 1.69 16.64 11.51
N LEU A 30 0.59 17.36 11.25
CA LEU A 30 -0.06 17.30 9.94
C LEU A 30 0.92 17.64 8.80
N GLU A 31 1.80 18.62 9.02
CA GLU A 31 2.81 19.03 8.05
C GLU A 31 3.83 17.91 7.80
N SER A 32 4.37 17.28 8.85
CA SER A 32 5.33 16.18 8.68
C SER A 32 4.69 14.98 8.00
N MET A 33 3.43 14.68 8.31
CA MET A 33 2.68 13.60 7.65
C MET A 33 2.42 13.93 6.17
N TYR A 34 2.06 15.17 5.86
CA TYR A 34 1.88 15.63 4.47
C TYR A 34 3.20 15.50 3.69
N GLN A 35 4.31 15.99 4.24
CA GLN A 35 5.63 15.91 3.62
C GLN A 35 6.03 14.44 3.35
N ALA A 36 5.88 13.57 4.35
CA ALA A 36 6.18 12.14 4.19
C ALA A 36 5.32 11.48 3.09
N LEU A 37 4.04 11.83 3.00
CA LEU A 37 3.20 11.35 1.90
C LEU A 37 3.63 11.96 0.57
N ASP A 38 3.93 13.25 0.51
CA ASP A 38 4.29 13.92 -0.73
C ASP A 38 5.54 13.30 -1.35
N GLU A 39 6.55 12.97 -0.56
CA GLU A 39 7.79 12.30 -1.00
C GLU A 39 7.54 10.92 -1.64
N ILE A 40 6.43 10.26 -1.33
CA ILE A 40 6.05 9.00 -1.95
C ILE A 40 5.42 9.27 -3.32
N LYS A 41 6.19 8.99 -4.38
CA LYS A 41 5.81 9.18 -5.78
C LYS A 41 5.72 7.85 -6.54
N LEU A 42 4.84 7.83 -7.54
CA LEU A 42 4.78 6.77 -8.53
C LEU A 42 5.65 7.12 -9.75
N VAL A 43 6.19 6.11 -10.43
CA VAL A 43 6.95 6.29 -11.67
C VAL A 43 6.04 6.67 -12.86
N GLY A 44 6.60 7.32 -13.88
CA GLY A 44 5.83 7.92 -14.98
C GLY A 44 5.05 6.94 -15.87
N PHE A 45 5.39 5.65 -15.84
CA PHE A 45 4.73 4.61 -16.65
C PHE A 45 3.51 3.97 -15.96
N VAL A 46 3.19 4.35 -14.73
CA VAL A 46 2.01 3.82 -14.03
C VAL A 46 0.74 4.33 -14.72
N PRO A 47 -0.24 3.48 -15.04
CA PRO A 47 -1.50 3.92 -15.67
C PRO A 47 -2.25 4.98 -14.85
N GLU A 48 -2.91 5.92 -15.55
CA GLU A 48 -3.62 7.06 -14.93
C GLU A 48 -4.63 6.62 -13.86
N GLU A 49 -5.36 5.54 -14.11
CA GLU A 49 -6.34 5.01 -13.17
C GLU A 49 -5.70 4.60 -11.83
N ILE A 50 -4.52 3.97 -11.88
CA ILE A 50 -3.77 3.58 -10.67
C ILE A 50 -3.22 4.83 -9.97
N GLN A 51 -2.70 5.81 -10.72
CA GLN A 51 -2.23 7.07 -10.15
C GLN A 51 -3.36 7.84 -9.42
N SER A 52 -4.54 7.89 -10.03
CA SER A 52 -5.72 8.54 -9.46
C SER A 52 -6.13 7.89 -8.13
N GLN A 53 -6.25 6.56 -8.09
CA GLN A 53 -6.58 5.84 -6.86
C GLN A 53 -5.47 5.93 -5.80
N PHE A 54 -4.21 5.97 -6.22
CA PHE A 54 -3.09 6.21 -5.30
C PHE A 54 -3.19 7.57 -4.61
N ASN A 55 -3.48 8.63 -5.36
CA ASN A 55 -3.67 9.97 -4.81
C ASN A 55 -4.90 10.07 -3.91
N VAL A 56 -6.01 9.40 -4.25
CA VAL A 56 -7.17 9.28 -3.35
C VAL A 56 -6.77 8.60 -2.04
N THR A 57 -5.92 7.58 -2.09
CA THR A 57 -5.46 6.87 -0.90
C THR A 57 -4.50 7.73 -0.05
N LYS A 58 -3.62 8.53 -0.68
CA LYS A 58 -2.81 9.55 0.02
C LYS A 58 -3.70 10.57 0.72
N ASN A 59 -4.71 11.09 0.03
CA ASN A 59 -5.65 12.04 0.60
C ASN A 59 -6.40 11.45 1.80
N LEU A 60 -6.91 10.22 1.67
CA LEU A 60 -7.52 9.49 2.80
C LEU A 60 -6.55 9.35 3.97
N THR A 61 -5.29 9.05 3.70
CA THR A 61 -4.25 8.94 4.73
C THR A 61 -4.03 10.27 5.44
N ILE A 62 -4.13 11.42 4.75
CA ILE A 62 -4.06 12.73 5.42
C ILE A 62 -5.20 12.92 6.42
N TYR A 63 -6.40 12.41 6.12
CA TYR A 63 -7.53 12.52 7.03
C TYR A 63 -7.43 11.63 8.27
N THR A 64 -6.48 10.69 8.33
CA THR A 64 -6.24 9.92 9.56
C THR A 64 -5.66 10.79 10.69
N TRP A 65 -5.14 11.98 10.35
CA TRP A 65 -4.78 13.01 11.34
C TRP A 65 -5.97 13.46 12.18
N TYR A 66 -7.13 13.65 11.54
CA TYR A 66 -8.35 14.10 12.19
C TYR A 66 -9.21 12.94 12.72
N SER A 67 -9.09 11.77 12.10
CA SER A 67 -9.81 10.56 12.51
C SER A 67 -8.90 9.36 12.39
N TYR A 68 -8.23 9.01 13.47
CA TYR A 68 -7.28 7.91 13.49
C TYR A 68 -7.95 6.55 13.15
N SER A 69 -9.26 6.43 13.37
CA SER A 69 -10.07 5.25 13.02
C SER A 69 -10.20 5.01 11.52
N LEU A 70 -9.80 5.98 10.69
CA LEU A 70 -9.71 5.81 9.23
C LEU A 70 -8.43 5.07 8.80
N ASP A 71 -7.44 4.89 9.68
CA ASP A 71 -6.17 4.24 9.34
C ASP A 71 -6.34 2.82 8.76
N PRO A 72 -7.17 1.92 9.35
CA PRO A 72 -7.45 0.61 8.75
C PRO A 72 -8.11 0.70 7.36
N VAL A 73 -8.88 1.77 7.09
CA VAL A 73 -9.50 1.99 5.77
C VAL A 73 -8.46 2.43 4.75
N ALA A 74 -7.55 3.31 5.15
CA ALA A 74 -6.39 3.69 4.33
C ALA A 74 -5.52 2.47 4.02
N GLN A 75 -5.22 1.65 5.02
CA GLN A 75 -4.49 0.40 4.87
C GLN A 75 -5.19 -0.57 3.90
N LEU A 76 -6.50 -0.81 4.06
CA LEU A 76 -7.26 -1.66 3.14
C LEU A 76 -7.17 -1.17 1.69
N LYS A 77 -7.28 0.14 1.47
CA LYS A 77 -7.15 0.75 0.13
C LYS A 77 -5.80 0.46 -0.50
N THR A 78 -4.71 0.41 0.27
CA THR A 78 -3.39 0.03 -0.27
C THR A 78 -3.37 -1.41 -0.82
N TYR A 79 -3.97 -2.37 -0.11
CA TYR A 79 -4.03 -3.76 -0.59
C TYR A 79 -4.89 -3.91 -1.84
N ILE A 80 -6.04 -3.23 -1.85
CA ILE A 80 -6.92 -3.20 -3.02
C ILE A 80 -6.19 -2.60 -4.22
N LEU A 81 -5.41 -1.54 -4.02
CA LEU A 81 -4.67 -0.89 -5.09
C LEU A 81 -3.54 -1.76 -5.64
N ILE A 82 -2.83 -2.51 -4.78
CA ILE A 82 -1.82 -3.50 -5.23
C ILE A 82 -2.50 -4.60 -6.06
N GLU A 83 -3.63 -5.14 -5.60
CA GLU A 83 -4.39 -6.16 -6.32
C GLU A 83 -4.87 -5.62 -7.68
N HIS A 84 -5.38 -4.38 -7.72
CA HIS A 84 -5.86 -3.74 -8.94
C HIS A 84 -4.72 -3.50 -9.94
N ALA A 85 -3.58 -2.95 -9.48
CA ALA A 85 -2.40 -2.75 -10.33
C ALA A 85 -1.89 -4.05 -10.95
N LEU A 86 -1.88 -5.15 -10.19
CA LEU A 86 -1.54 -6.48 -10.70
C LEU A 86 -2.54 -6.95 -11.76
N LYS A 87 -3.86 -6.86 -11.49
CA LYS A 87 -4.90 -7.28 -12.44
C LYS A 87 -4.80 -6.51 -13.76
N LEU A 88 -4.59 -5.19 -13.67
CA LEU A 88 -4.39 -4.32 -14.82
C LEU A 88 -3.12 -4.72 -15.60
N LYS A 89 -1.99 -4.92 -14.91
CA LYS A 89 -0.73 -5.32 -15.54
C LYS A 89 -0.80 -6.68 -16.25
N PHE A 90 -1.62 -7.61 -15.74
CA PHE A 90 -1.80 -8.93 -16.35
C PHE A 90 -2.93 -8.98 -17.39
N ASP A 91 -3.81 -7.99 -17.43
CA ASP A 91 -5.11 -8.06 -18.11
C ASP A 91 -5.94 -9.30 -17.68
N LYS A 92 -6.02 -9.54 -16.36
CA LYS A 92 -6.68 -10.72 -15.76
C LYS A 92 -7.50 -10.39 -14.51
N GLU A 93 -8.71 -9.86 -14.71
CA GLU A 93 -9.64 -9.52 -13.62
C GLU A 93 -10.08 -10.70 -12.74
N ASN A 94 -10.11 -11.91 -13.31
CA ASN A 94 -10.58 -13.13 -12.64
C ASN A 94 -9.48 -13.85 -11.85
N TRP A 95 -8.22 -13.46 -11.96
CA TRP A 95 -7.15 -14.10 -11.22
C TRP A 95 -7.18 -13.69 -9.75
N SER A 96 -6.97 -14.67 -8.87
CA SER A 96 -6.90 -14.42 -7.43
C SER A 96 -5.62 -13.67 -7.07
N PHE A 97 -5.69 -12.86 -6.02
CA PHE A 97 -4.54 -12.09 -5.52
C PHE A 97 -3.28 -12.96 -5.26
N PRO A 98 -3.35 -14.16 -4.64
CA PRO A 98 -2.18 -15.03 -4.54
C PRO A 98 -1.60 -15.48 -5.90
N LYS A 99 -2.46 -15.73 -6.90
CA LYS A 99 -2.02 -16.14 -8.26
C LYS A 99 -1.27 -15.00 -8.93
N LEU A 100 -1.80 -13.78 -8.84
CA LEU A 100 -1.19 -12.57 -9.41
C LEU A 100 0.20 -12.31 -8.82
N ILE A 101 0.34 -12.32 -7.49
CA ILE A 101 1.64 -12.12 -6.82
C ILE A 101 2.64 -13.20 -7.27
N ARG A 102 2.22 -14.47 -7.26
CA ARG A 102 3.09 -15.59 -7.67
C ARG A 102 3.57 -15.44 -9.11
N LYS A 103 2.69 -15.04 -10.03
CA LYS A 103 3.05 -14.82 -11.44
C LYS A 103 3.97 -13.60 -11.60
N ALA A 104 3.76 -12.51 -10.86
CA ALA A 104 4.62 -11.32 -10.92
C ALA A 104 6.05 -11.64 -10.44
N ILE A 105 6.19 -12.41 -9.36
CA ILE A 105 7.49 -12.91 -8.88
C ILE A 105 8.14 -13.82 -9.94
N SER A 106 7.39 -14.76 -10.53
CA SER A 106 7.93 -15.67 -11.56
C SER A 106 8.40 -14.96 -12.83
N ARG A 107 7.80 -13.81 -13.16
CA ARG A 107 8.22 -12.95 -14.28
C ARG A 107 9.38 -12.02 -13.92
N GLY A 108 9.82 -12.04 -12.65
CA GLY A 108 10.88 -11.17 -12.15
C GLY A 108 10.49 -9.71 -12.03
N TRP A 109 9.19 -9.38 -12.10
CA TRP A 109 8.69 -8.00 -11.97
C TRP A 109 8.75 -7.50 -10.53
N ILE A 110 8.61 -8.40 -9.57
CA ILE A 110 8.64 -8.09 -8.15
C ILE A 110 9.78 -8.87 -7.49
N LYS A 111 10.63 -8.16 -6.74
CA LYS A 111 11.79 -8.69 -6.03
C LYS A 111 11.96 -8.00 -4.67
N ASP A 112 12.75 -8.60 -3.79
CA ASP A 112 13.02 -8.05 -2.47
C ASP A 112 13.77 -6.72 -2.57
N SER A 113 14.68 -6.57 -3.53
CA SER A 113 15.47 -5.36 -3.77
C SER A 113 14.66 -4.10 -4.10
N GLY A 114 13.37 -4.25 -4.43
CA GLY A 114 12.47 -3.13 -4.68
C GLY A 114 11.78 -2.58 -3.43
N PHE A 115 12.03 -3.16 -2.25
CA PHE A 115 11.43 -2.75 -0.98
C PHE A 115 12.47 -2.12 -0.06
N SER A 116 12.22 -0.89 0.39
CA SER A 116 13.20 -0.14 1.22
C SER A 116 13.22 -0.54 2.69
N HIS A 117 12.20 -1.25 3.18
CA HIS A 117 12.04 -1.59 4.60
C HIS A 117 12.61 -2.97 5.00
N ILE A 118 13.29 -3.66 4.09
CA ILE A 118 13.85 -4.99 4.34
C ILE A 118 15.35 -5.02 4.00
N GLU A 119 16.06 -5.90 4.70
CA GLU A 119 17.40 -6.32 4.29
C GLU A 119 17.27 -7.46 3.26
N VAL A 120 17.83 -7.25 2.08
CA VAL A 120 17.80 -8.22 0.98
C VAL A 120 18.75 -9.37 1.29
N ASP A 121 18.28 -10.60 1.12
CA ASP A 121 19.14 -11.78 1.19
C ASP A 121 19.98 -11.84 -0.11
N PRO A 122 21.32 -11.75 -0.04
CA PRO A 122 22.17 -11.72 -1.23
C PRO A 122 22.07 -13.00 -2.08
N GLU A 123 21.63 -14.11 -1.49
CA GLU A 123 21.47 -15.40 -2.17
C GLU A 123 20.05 -15.62 -2.72
N ASP A 124 19.06 -14.83 -2.27
CA ASP A 124 17.65 -15.02 -2.62
C ASP A 124 16.83 -13.72 -2.53
N ASP A 125 16.86 -12.97 -3.63
CA ASP A 125 16.14 -11.71 -3.84
C ASP A 125 14.60 -11.87 -3.98
N THR A 126 14.02 -12.97 -3.48
CA THR A 126 12.56 -13.15 -3.48
C THR A 126 12.00 -13.77 -2.18
N LYS A 127 12.85 -13.91 -1.15
CA LYS A 127 12.51 -14.51 0.14
C LYS A 127 11.39 -13.79 0.88
N TYR A 128 11.38 -12.47 0.86
CA TYR A 128 10.33 -11.65 1.46
C TYR A 128 9.05 -11.68 0.62
N VAL A 129 9.13 -11.43 -0.69
CA VAL A 129 7.93 -11.34 -1.55
C VAL A 129 7.19 -12.67 -1.70
N ARG A 130 7.88 -13.82 -1.60
CA ARG A 130 7.21 -15.13 -1.59
C ARG A 130 6.30 -15.31 -0.36
N LYS A 131 6.64 -14.73 0.80
CA LYS A 131 5.76 -14.75 1.98
C LYS A 131 4.50 -13.90 1.75
N MET A 132 4.63 -12.84 0.96
CA MET A 132 3.51 -11.93 0.64
C MET A 132 2.39 -12.59 -0.17
N ILE A 133 2.66 -13.70 -0.86
CA ILE A 133 1.64 -14.52 -1.56
C ILE A 133 0.49 -14.92 -0.63
N GLY A 134 0.79 -15.26 0.63
CA GLY A 134 -0.21 -15.61 1.64
C GLY A 134 -0.62 -14.42 2.52
N ILE A 135 0.33 -13.55 2.85
CA ILE A 135 0.12 -12.46 3.82
C ILE A 135 -0.77 -11.36 3.24
N LEU A 136 -0.50 -10.82 2.05
CA LEU A 136 -1.28 -9.70 1.50
C LEU A 136 -2.77 -10.03 1.32
N PRO A 137 -3.15 -11.20 0.74
CA PRO A 137 -4.56 -11.57 0.62
C PRO A 137 -5.22 -11.77 1.99
N SER A 138 -4.50 -12.34 2.96
CA SER A 138 -5.00 -12.51 4.33
C SER A 138 -5.27 -11.17 5.01
N LEU A 139 -4.32 -10.23 4.92
CA LEU A 139 -4.46 -8.87 5.48
C LEU A 139 -5.62 -8.12 4.81
N ARG A 140 -5.72 -8.17 3.48
CA ARG A 140 -6.82 -7.57 2.70
C ARG A 140 -8.17 -8.09 3.13
N ASN A 141 -8.32 -9.41 3.28
CA ASN A 141 -9.58 -10.02 3.72
C ASN A 141 -9.89 -9.66 5.18
N SER A 142 -8.90 -9.72 6.07
CA SER A 142 -9.09 -9.32 7.47
C SER A 142 -9.53 -7.87 7.60
N ALA A 143 -8.89 -6.95 6.87
CA ALA A 143 -9.24 -5.53 6.90
C ALA A 143 -10.64 -5.27 6.32
N ALA A 144 -11.04 -5.99 5.27
CA ALA A 144 -12.39 -5.88 4.68
C ALA A 144 -13.51 -6.32 5.64
N HIS A 145 -13.22 -7.22 6.58
CA HIS A 145 -14.19 -7.67 7.59
C HIS A 145 -14.21 -6.80 8.87
N GLY A 146 -13.41 -5.72 8.91
CA GLY A 146 -13.25 -4.89 10.10
C GLY A 146 -12.25 -5.52 11.05
N SER A 147 -10.97 -5.28 10.81
CA SER A 147 -9.93 -5.63 11.78
C SER A 147 -9.94 -4.65 12.95
N ASN A 148 -9.89 -5.17 14.17
CA ASN A 148 -9.77 -4.34 15.40
C ASN A 148 -8.32 -3.87 15.65
N GLY A 149 -7.37 -4.31 14.83
CA GLY A 149 -5.96 -3.93 14.91
C GLY A 149 -5.77 -2.50 14.42
N LEU A 150 -5.72 -1.56 15.35
CA LEU A 150 -5.27 -0.20 15.09
C LEU A 150 -3.75 -0.21 14.93
N HIS A 151 -3.25 -0.36 13.70
CA HIS A 151 -1.83 -0.29 13.42
C HIS A 151 -1.46 1.11 12.91
N GLN A 152 -0.76 1.89 13.72
CA GLN A 152 -0.17 3.18 13.31
C GLN A 152 0.88 2.97 12.23
N ASN A 153 0.48 2.92 10.96
CA ASN A 153 1.43 3.10 9.87
C ASN A 153 0.79 3.34 8.50
N ALA A 154 -0.34 4.05 8.37
CA ALA A 154 -0.90 4.27 7.04
C ALA A 154 0.13 4.87 6.05
N VAL A 155 0.99 5.80 6.48
CA VAL A 155 2.08 6.33 5.63
C VAL A 155 3.03 5.22 5.16
N GLY A 156 3.48 4.34 6.05
CA GLY A 156 4.31 3.19 5.66
C GLY A 156 3.60 2.22 4.73
N HIS A 157 2.29 2.02 4.89
CA HIS A 157 1.49 1.24 3.95
C HIS A 157 1.42 1.88 2.56
N ILE A 158 1.29 3.21 2.47
CA ILE A 158 1.37 3.95 1.19
C ILE A 158 2.75 3.76 0.56
N LYS A 159 3.83 3.80 1.36
CA LYS A 159 5.19 3.59 0.87
C LYS A 159 5.35 2.19 0.27
N ILE A 160 4.99 1.15 1.01
CA ILE A 160 5.07 -0.24 0.52
C ILE A 160 4.19 -0.42 -0.72
N CYS A 161 2.99 0.17 -0.74
CA CYS A 161 2.10 0.15 -1.91
C CYS A 161 2.78 0.77 -3.15
N SER A 162 3.43 1.93 -3.00
CA SER A 162 4.17 2.57 -4.08
C SER A 162 5.32 1.72 -4.59
N GLU A 163 6.02 0.99 -3.72
CA GLU A 163 7.13 0.11 -4.10
C GLU A 163 6.65 -1.11 -4.90
N TRP A 164 5.50 -1.69 -4.54
CA TRP A 164 4.85 -2.71 -5.36
C TRP A 164 4.49 -2.16 -6.74
N ILE A 165 3.79 -1.04 -6.80
CA ILE A 165 3.29 -0.45 -8.06
C ILE A 165 4.47 -0.04 -8.95
N ASN A 166 5.47 0.64 -8.39
CA ASN A 166 6.63 1.10 -9.15
C ASN A 166 7.43 -0.05 -9.74
N GLN A 167 7.56 -1.17 -9.03
CA GLN A 167 8.18 -2.38 -9.59
C GLN A 167 7.36 -2.99 -10.73
N LEU A 168 6.03 -2.99 -10.64
CA LEU A 168 5.17 -3.50 -11.73
C LEU A 168 5.27 -2.69 -13.01
N PHE A 169 5.59 -1.40 -12.93
CA PHE A 169 5.63 -0.47 -14.06
C PHE A 169 7.00 0.21 -14.20
N SER A 170 8.10 -0.46 -13.85
CA SER A 170 9.44 0.14 -13.81
C SER A 170 10.07 0.40 -15.20
N GLN A 171 9.51 -0.16 -16.27
CA GLN A 171 9.94 0.05 -17.66
C GLN A 171 8.73 0.00 -18.61
N GLU A 172 8.83 0.66 -19.77
CA GLU A 172 7.95 0.44 -20.92
C GLU A 172 8.04 -1.05 -21.30
N ASP A 173 6.96 -1.81 -21.22
CA ASP A 173 6.99 -3.24 -21.55
C ASP A 173 7.26 -3.44 -23.05
N GLU A 174 8.52 -3.56 -23.46
CA GLU A 174 8.88 -4.00 -24.83
C GLU A 174 8.59 -5.50 -25.08
N HIS A 175 7.96 -6.22 -24.15
CA HIS A 175 7.80 -7.68 -24.24
C HIS A 175 6.35 -8.19 -24.25
N ASP A 176 5.44 -7.45 -24.86
CA ASP A 176 4.07 -7.91 -25.12
C ASP A 176 3.93 -8.80 -26.37
N GLN A 177 4.87 -9.76 -26.56
CA GLN A 177 4.73 -10.84 -27.54
C GLN A 177 4.91 -12.27 -26.97
N ALA A 178 5.12 -12.45 -25.68
CA ALA A 178 5.21 -13.80 -25.07
C ALA A 178 3.88 -14.32 -24.48
N GLY A 179 2.79 -13.55 -24.59
CA GLY A 179 1.46 -13.86 -24.04
C GLY A 179 0.67 -15.00 -24.71
N LYS A 180 1.31 -15.88 -25.50
CA LYS A 180 0.63 -17.01 -26.18
C LYS A 180 0.90 -18.40 -25.59
N ALA A 181 1.58 -18.52 -24.44
CA ALA A 181 2.00 -19.83 -23.93
C ALA A 181 1.39 -20.30 -22.60
N ASP A 182 0.62 -19.48 -21.89
CA ASP A 182 0.16 -19.81 -20.52
C ASP A 182 -1.34 -19.48 -20.36
N GLU A 183 -2.20 -20.32 -20.95
CA GLU A 183 -3.61 -20.51 -20.52
C GLU A 183 -3.68 -21.34 -19.24
#